data_AF-A0A7S1ZWB9-F1
#
_entry.id   AF-A0A7S1ZWB9-F1
#
_cell.length_a   1.000
_cell.length_b   1.000
_cell.length_c   1.000
_cell.angle_alpha   90.00
_cell.angle_beta   90.00
_cell.angle_gamma   90.00
#
_symmetry.space_group_name_H-M   'P 1'
#
loop_
_entity.id
_entity.type
_entity.pdbx_description
1 polymer ?
#
loop_
_entity_poly.entity_id
_entity_poly.type
_entity_poly.pdbx_seq_one_letter_code
_entity_poly.pdbx_strand_id
1 'polypeptide(L)'
;GDGDSPGSGIRRNETPQAQMEECDKMHQQMREAERESFELLRTINAWNYLNTDTLADYGSVSGQSGSPSFIPTACAVCSGTVTFHLLVLAMAIFRVDMKEAEHALTKDFFRALFDEQFTLSHKLFDLKRFAITTLAVKSELGAKLVFKELQARLRATRDTASAEILGKLIEKDFSMAEKYVELAIEVLGEEK
;
A
#
# COMPACT_ATOMS: atom_id res chain seq x y z
N GLY A 1 -63.00 7.32 24.03
CA GLY A 1 -61.94 7.23 25.05
C GLY A 1 -61.02 6.13 24.63
N ASP A 2 -59.72 6.42 24.76
CA ASP A 2 -58.60 5.49 25.01
C ASP A 2 -58.21 4.58 23.83
N GLY A 3 -57.13 4.79 23.07
CA GLY A 3 -55.97 5.64 23.32
C GLY A 3 -54.97 4.96 24.24
N ASP A 4 -54.27 3.93 23.75
CA ASP A 4 -53.03 3.47 24.39
C ASP A 4 -52.04 2.87 23.37
N SER A 5 -50.98 3.63 23.14
CA SER A 5 -49.71 3.18 22.59
C SER A 5 -48.62 3.56 23.60
N PRO A 6 -47.82 2.60 24.08
CA PRO A 6 -46.51 2.88 24.64
C PRO A 6 -45.44 2.03 23.92
N GLY A 7 -44.23 2.46 23.61
CA GLY A 7 -43.52 3.71 23.80
C GLY A 7 -42.41 3.72 22.73
N SER A 8 -42.20 4.84 22.05
CA SER A 8 -41.18 5.82 22.41
C SER A 8 -39.80 5.19 22.61
N GLY A 9 -38.96 5.37 21.59
CA GLY A 9 -37.60 4.88 21.53
C GLY A 9 -36.71 5.42 22.65
N ILE A 10 -35.95 4.51 23.25
CA ILE A 10 -34.76 4.85 24.02
C ILE A 10 -33.61 4.88 23.02
N ARG A 11 -33.37 6.03 22.40
CA ARG A 11 -32.03 6.31 21.85
C ARG A 11 -31.09 6.42 23.05
N ARG A 12 -30.26 5.39 23.26
CA ARG A 12 -29.16 5.46 24.22
C ARG A 12 -28.24 6.59 23.75
N ASN A 13 -28.23 7.70 24.49
CA ASN A 13 -27.13 8.66 24.40
C ASN A 13 -25.90 7.97 25.00
N GLU A 14 -25.14 7.28 24.15
CA GLU A 14 -23.83 6.78 24.50
C GLU A 14 -22.94 7.98 24.79
N THR A 15 -22.45 8.06 26.02
CA THR A 15 -21.52 9.11 26.44
C THR A 15 -20.28 9.09 25.54
N PRO A 16 -19.64 10.23 25.24
CA PRO A 16 -18.42 10.28 24.41
C PRO A 16 -17.33 9.30 24.84
N GLN A 17 -17.26 8.99 26.13
CA GLN A 17 -16.35 7.99 26.69
C GLN A 17 -16.69 6.54 26.27
N ALA A 18 -17.98 6.20 26.19
CA ALA A 18 -18.44 4.87 25.73
C ALA A 18 -18.17 4.68 24.22
N GLN A 19 -18.30 5.76 23.43
CA GLN A 19 -17.95 5.74 22.01
C GLN A 19 -16.43 5.59 21.79
N MET A 20 -15.62 6.21 22.65
CA MET A 20 -14.16 6.08 22.60
C MET A 20 -13.71 4.66 23.00
N GLU A 21 -14.30 4.09 24.05
CA GLU A 21 -14.05 2.70 24.45
C GLU A 21 -14.50 1.69 23.39
N GLU A 22 -15.62 1.94 22.71
CA GLU A 22 -16.07 1.12 21.59
C GLU A 22 -15.15 1.24 20.37
N CYS A 23 -14.62 2.43 20.09
CA CYS A 23 -13.64 2.66 19.04
C CYS A 23 -12.32 1.90 19.33
N ASP A 24 -11.82 1.98 20.56
CA ASP A 24 -10.62 1.25 20.99
C ASP A 24 -10.82 -0.26 20.90
N LYS A 25 -12.01 -0.74 21.28
CA LYS A 25 -12.37 -2.16 21.17
C LYS A 25 -12.44 -2.62 19.72
N MET A 26 -13.07 -1.85 18.83
CA MET A 26 -13.10 -2.18 17.39
C MET A 26 -11.69 -2.15 16.79
N HIS A 27 -10.86 -1.18 17.17
CA HIS A 27 -9.47 -1.10 16.73
C HIS A 27 -8.66 -2.32 17.20
N GLN A 28 -8.89 -2.80 18.43
CA GLN A 28 -8.27 -4.02 18.92
C GLN A 28 -8.73 -5.26 18.15
N GLN A 29 -10.02 -5.41 17.88
CA GLN A 29 -10.56 -6.52 17.09
C GLN A 29 -10.01 -6.53 15.66
N MET A 30 -9.86 -5.35 15.05
CA MET A 30 -9.23 -5.21 13.74
C MET A 30 -7.78 -5.71 13.76
N ARG A 31 -7.01 -5.35 14.80
CA ARG A 31 -5.61 -5.77 14.97
C ARG A 31 -5.46 -7.28 15.20
N GLU A 32 -6.40 -7.89 15.91
CA GLU A 32 -6.45 -9.33 16.11
C GLU A 32 -6.78 -10.04 14.78
N ALA A 33 -7.77 -9.56 14.04
CA ALA A 33 -8.13 -10.10 12.72
C ALA A 33 -7.00 -9.96 11.68
N GLU A 34 -6.24 -8.86 11.70
CA GLU A 34 -5.05 -8.70 10.84
C GLU A 34 -3.97 -9.73 11.16
N ARG A 35 -3.72 -9.98 12.45
CA ARG A 35 -2.76 -10.98 12.88
C ARG A 35 -3.18 -12.37 12.40
N GLU A 36 -4.45 -12.71 12.60
CA GLU A 36 -5.01 -13.98 12.14
C GLU A 36 -4.96 -14.10 10.62
N SER A 37 -5.29 -13.05 9.88
CA SER A 37 -5.21 -13.01 8.42
C SER A 37 -3.77 -13.25 7.93
N PHE A 38 -2.79 -12.63 8.59
CA PHE A 38 -1.38 -12.82 8.27
C PHE A 38 -0.91 -14.26 8.57
N GLU A 39 -1.30 -14.82 9.72
CA GLU A 39 -0.99 -16.20 10.09
C GLU A 39 -1.65 -17.21 9.15
N LEU A 40 -2.89 -16.95 8.75
CA LEU A 40 -3.61 -17.75 7.76
C LEU A 40 -2.94 -17.67 6.39
N LEU A 41 -2.56 -16.48 5.92
CA LEU A 41 -1.86 -16.33 4.65
C LEU A 41 -0.53 -17.07 4.66
N ARG A 42 0.23 -16.97 5.76
CA ARG A 42 1.46 -17.74 5.97
C ARG A 42 1.19 -19.25 5.92
N THR A 43 0.11 -19.71 6.54
CA THR A 43 -0.27 -21.14 6.58
C THR A 43 -0.73 -21.63 5.21
N ILE A 44 -1.55 -20.86 4.50
CA ILE A 44 -1.97 -21.13 3.13
C ILE A 44 -0.76 -21.23 2.22
N ASN A 45 0.18 -20.29 2.33
CA ASN A 45 1.42 -20.34 1.58
C ASN A 45 2.22 -21.61 1.90
N ALA A 46 2.42 -21.92 3.18
CA ALA A 46 3.09 -23.15 3.61
C ALA A 46 2.41 -24.42 3.07
N TRP A 47 1.08 -24.46 3.06
CA TRP A 47 0.31 -25.58 2.56
C TRP A 47 0.35 -25.70 1.04
N ASN A 48 0.30 -24.56 0.33
CA ASN A 48 0.53 -24.51 -1.11
C ASN A 48 1.92 -25.07 -1.44
N TYR A 49 2.97 -24.72 -0.70
CA TYR A 49 4.33 -25.26 -0.91
C TYR A 49 4.43 -26.77 -0.70
N LEU A 50 3.72 -27.31 0.29
CA LEU A 50 3.63 -28.76 0.53
C LEU A 50 2.92 -29.46 -0.64
N ASN A 51 1.84 -28.88 -1.15
CA ASN A 51 1.07 -29.46 -2.25
C ASN A 51 1.72 -29.30 -3.63
N THR A 52 2.56 -28.29 -3.82
CA THR A 52 3.33 -28.10 -5.06
C THR A 52 4.64 -28.89 -5.06
N ASP A 53 4.84 -29.82 -4.11
CA ASP A 53 6.00 -30.71 -3.99
C ASP A 53 7.37 -30.00 -3.90
N THR A 54 7.37 -28.70 -3.60
CA THR A 54 8.59 -27.87 -3.50
C THR A 54 9.47 -28.20 -2.29
N LEU A 55 9.02 -29.09 -1.40
CA LEU A 55 9.79 -29.60 -0.27
C LEU A 55 10.50 -30.94 -0.58
N ALA A 56 10.12 -31.66 -1.64
CA ALA A 56 10.75 -32.95 -2.01
C ALA A 56 12.11 -32.78 -2.71
N ASP A 57 12.44 -31.59 -3.19
CA ASP A 57 13.69 -31.31 -3.93
C ASP A 57 14.93 -31.12 -3.04
N TYR A 58 14.81 -31.25 -1.71
CA TYR A 58 15.98 -31.22 -0.81
C TYR A 58 16.79 -32.53 -0.78
N GLY A 59 16.50 -33.50 -1.66
CA GLY A 59 17.14 -34.82 -1.58
C GLY A 59 17.33 -35.62 -2.87
N SER A 60 17.01 -35.12 -4.07
CA SER A 60 17.28 -35.87 -5.31
C SER A 60 18.26 -35.14 -6.23
N VAL A 61 19.44 -35.75 -6.36
CA VAL A 61 20.48 -35.42 -7.33
C VAL A 61 19.96 -35.81 -8.72
N SER A 62 19.05 -35.03 -9.29
CA SER A 62 18.54 -35.25 -10.65
C SER A 62 18.06 -33.95 -11.30
N GLY A 63 19.01 -33.11 -11.69
CA GLY A 63 19.05 -32.58 -13.06
C GLY A 63 17.99 -31.60 -13.53
N GLN A 64 17.39 -30.76 -12.67
CA GLN A 64 16.73 -29.53 -13.15
C GLN A 64 17.22 -28.30 -12.37
N SER A 65 17.86 -27.41 -13.12
CA SER A 65 18.49 -26.16 -12.71
C SER A 65 17.45 -25.08 -12.34
N GLY A 66 16.72 -25.29 -11.26
CA GLY A 66 15.95 -24.25 -10.56
C GLY A 66 16.74 -23.76 -9.35
N SER A 67 17.33 -22.57 -9.42
CA SER A 67 17.97 -21.94 -8.27
C SER A 67 17.00 -21.85 -7.09
N PRO A 68 17.40 -22.20 -5.85
CA PRO A 68 16.53 -22.07 -4.68
C PRO A 68 16.09 -20.63 -4.55
N SER A 69 14.80 -20.37 -4.73
CA SER A 69 14.25 -19.02 -4.60
C SER A 69 14.31 -18.61 -3.13
N PHE A 70 15.10 -17.57 -2.84
CA PHE A 70 15.13 -16.95 -1.53
C PHE A 70 13.75 -16.36 -1.23
N ILE A 71 13.07 -16.85 -0.20
CA ILE A 71 11.82 -16.27 0.30
C ILE A 71 12.15 -15.42 1.54
N PRO A 72 12.08 -14.08 1.45
CA PRO A 72 12.35 -13.23 2.59
C PRO A 72 11.30 -13.48 3.68
N THR A 73 11.73 -13.79 4.90
CA THR A 73 10.86 -13.81 6.07
C THR A 73 10.74 -12.38 6.62
N ALA A 74 9.57 -11.77 6.46
CA ALA A 74 9.29 -10.46 7.05
C ALA A 74 8.89 -10.62 8.53
N CYS A 75 9.56 -9.88 9.42
CA CYS A 75 9.16 -9.77 10.81
C CYS A 75 8.20 -8.58 10.97
N ALA A 76 6.97 -8.82 11.45
CA ALA A 76 5.94 -7.80 11.61
C ALA A 76 6.35 -6.64 12.54
N VAL A 77 7.34 -6.85 13.42
CA VAL A 77 7.82 -5.82 14.35
C VAL A 77 8.85 -4.90 13.70
N CYS A 78 9.80 -5.45 12.94
CA CYS A 78 10.91 -4.66 12.38
C CYS A 78 10.74 -4.31 10.90
N SER A 79 9.82 -4.95 10.18
CA SER A 79 9.61 -4.76 8.74
C SER A 79 9.42 -3.29 8.38
N GLY A 80 8.53 -2.58 9.06
CA GLY A 80 8.27 -1.15 8.82
C GLY A 80 9.53 -0.28 9.00
N THR A 81 10.30 -0.51 10.06
CA THR A 81 11.54 0.23 10.34
C THR A 81 12.62 -0.07 9.30
N VAL A 82 12.78 -1.35 8.92
CA VAL A 82 13.73 -1.76 7.89
C VAL A 82 13.34 -1.13 6.54
N THR A 83 12.07 -1.22 6.14
CA THR A 83 11.55 -0.59 4.92
C THR A 83 11.78 0.91 4.93
N PHE A 84 11.57 1.58 6.07
CA PHE A 84 11.86 3.01 6.20
C PHE A 84 13.33 3.32 5.92
N HIS A 85 14.27 2.64 6.58
CA HIS A 85 15.69 2.91 6.37
C HIS A 85 16.15 2.55 4.95
N LEU A 86 15.64 1.47 4.37
CA LEU A 86 15.91 1.11 2.98
C LEU A 86 15.40 2.19 2.01
N LEU A 87 14.21 2.72 2.24
CA LEU A 87 13.66 3.78 1.40
C LEU A 87 14.43 5.11 1.57
N VAL A 88 14.85 5.47 2.79
CA VAL A 88 15.72 6.62 3.03
C VAL A 88 17.03 6.47 2.26
N LEU A 89 17.66 5.30 2.32
CA LEU A 89 18.89 5.01 1.59
C LEU A 89 18.68 5.12 0.07
N ALA A 90 17.60 4.51 -0.45
CA ALA A 90 17.27 4.60 -1.87
C ALA A 90 17.07 6.06 -2.31
N MET A 91 16.33 6.85 -1.53
CA MET A 91 16.13 8.27 -1.82
C MET A 91 17.42 9.09 -1.73
N ALA A 92 18.35 8.73 -0.85
CA ALA A 92 19.68 9.34 -0.80
C ALA A 92 20.48 9.03 -2.08
N ILE A 93 20.45 7.79 -2.56
CA ILE A 93 21.11 7.38 -3.81
C ILE A 93 20.51 8.15 -5.00
N PHE A 94 19.19 8.15 -5.15
CA PHE A 94 18.48 8.88 -6.21
C PHE A 94 18.74 10.40 -6.16
N ARG A 95 18.98 10.95 -4.98
CA ARG A 95 19.31 12.37 -4.82
C ARG A 95 20.72 12.70 -5.32
N VAL A 96 21.68 11.78 -5.18
CA VAL A 96 23.08 12.00 -5.58
C VAL A 96 23.21 11.94 -7.10
N ASP A 97 22.71 10.88 -7.72
CA ASP A 97 22.73 10.73 -9.18
C ASP A 97 21.50 9.98 -9.68
N MET A 98 20.48 10.76 -10.06
CA MET A 98 19.22 10.21 -10.57
C MET A 98 19.40 9.52 -11.92
N LYS A 99 20.29 10.02 -12.77
CA LYS A 99 20.46 9.50 -14.14
C LYS A 99 21.10 8.13 -14.10
N GLU A 100 22.15 7.99 -13.29
CA GLU A 100 22.82 6.71 -13.12
C GLU A 100 21.90 5.71 -12.41
N ALA A 101 21.13 6.14 -11.41
CA ALA A 101 20.26 5.25 -10.62
C ALA A 101 18.90 4.94 -11.26
N GLU A 102 18.54 5.57 -12.39
CA GLU A 102 17.22 5.42 -13.03
C GLU A 102 16.91 3.97 -13.41
N HIS A 103 17.92 3.16 -13.74
CA HIS A 103 17.77 1.74 -14.06
C HIS A 103 17.24 0.89 -12.88
N ALA A 104 17.39 1.36 -11.63
CA ALA A 104 16.87 0.68 -10.44
C ALA A 104 15.36 0.93 -10.24
N LEU A 105 14.75 1.83 -11.00
CA LEU A 105 13.32 2.13 -10.95
C LEU A 105 12.52 1.04 -11.68
N THR A 106 12.24 -0.04 -10.98
CA THR A 106 11.43 -1.15 -11.50
C THR A 106 9.94 -0.95 -11.21
N LYS A 107 9.07 -1.67 -11.95
CA LYS A 107 7.63 -1.70 -11.66
C LYS A 107 7.35 -2.21 -10.24
N ASP A 108 8.10 -3.21 -9.79
CA ASP A 108 7.93 -3.80 -8.46
C ASP A 108 8.28 -2.82 -7.35
N PHE A 109 9.31 -1.98 -7.57
CA PHE A 109 9.63 -0.90 -6.65
C PHE A 109 8.47 0.09 -6.50
N PHE A 110 7.86 0.54 -7.59
CA PHE A 110 6.69 1.42 -7.52
C PHE A 110 5.47 0.73 -6.93
N ARG A 111 5.22 -0.53 -7.29
CA ARG A 111 4.14 -1.31 -6.67
C ARG A 111 4.31 -1.38 -5.15
N ALA A 112 5.53 -1.59 -4.67
CA ALA A 112 5.84 -1.57 -3.25
C ALA A 112 5.69 -0.17 -2.63
N LEU A 113 6.02 0.91 -3.33
CA LEU A 113 5.80 2.28 -2.86
C LEU A 113 4.31 2.59 -2.67
N PHE A 114 3.48 2.18 -3.63
CA PHE A 114 2.03 2.40 -3.58
C PHE A 114 1.27 1.37 -2.74
N ASP A 115 1.92 0.29 -2.28
CA ASP A 115 1.31 -0.67 -1.35
C ASP A 115 1.19 -0.03 0.05
N GLU A 116 0.04 0.54 0.35
CA GLU A 116 -0.27 1.17 1.63
C GLU A 116 -0.93 0.11 2.53
N GLN A 117 -0.09 -0.63 3.29
CA GLN A 117 -0.60 -1.51 4.34
C GLN A 117 -0.96 -0.66 5.57
N PHE A 118 -2.16 -0.85 6.12
CA PHE A 118 -2.69 -0.09 7.27
C PHE A 118 -1.80 -0.16 8.52
N THR A 119 -0.93 -1.16 8.61
CA THR A 119 0.00 -1.39 9.73
C THR A 119 1.28 -0.56 9.65
N LEU A 120 1.52 0.18 8.56
CA LEU A 120 2.74 0.98 8.39
C LEU A 120 2.66 2.26 9.22
N SER A 121 3.80 2.68 9.78
CA SER A 121 3.88 3.96 10.51
C SER A 121 3.59 5.15 9.59
N HIS A 122 2.91 6.19 10.11
CA HIS A 122 2.66 7.44 9.37
C HIS A 122 3.93 8.04 8.73
N LYS A 123 5.07 7.96 9.42
CA LYS A 123 6.36 8.44 8.88
C LYS A 123 6.78 7.70 7.61
N LEU A 124 6.56 6.39 7.55
CA LEU A 124 6.89 5.59 6.37
C LEU A 124 5.93 5.91 5.22
N PHE A 125 4.66 6.13 5.53
CA PHE A 125 3.66 6.54 4.57
C PHE A 125 4.00 7.90 3.93
N ASP A 126 4.34 8.89 4.75
CA ASP A 126 4.78 10.20 4.29
C ASP A 126 6.05 10.10 3.45
N LEU A 127 7.00 9.26 3.86
CA LEU A 127 8.23 9.02 3.11
C LEU A 127 7.95 8.36 1.74
N LYS A 128 7.03 7.39 1.68
CA LYS A 128 6.61 6.75 0.43
C LYS A 128 5.99 7.77 -0.52
N ARG A 129 5.06 8.59 -0.04
CA ARG A 129 4.43 9.65 -0.83
C ARG A 129 5.45 10.68 -1.31
N PHE A 130 6.36 11.11 -0.44
CA PHE A 130 7.47 11.98 -0.81
C PHE A 130 8.36 11.37 -1.89
N ALA A 131 8.68 10.07 -1.78
CA ALA A 131 9.46 9.34 -2.77
C ALA A 131 8.73 9.31 -4.12
N ILE A 132 7.45 8.95 -4.15
CA ILE A 132 6.63 8.92 -5.37
C ILE A 132 6.65 10.27 -6.07
N THR A 133 6.36 11.36 -5.34
CA THR A 133 6.33 12.71 -5.92
C THR A 133 7.71 13.11 -6.44
N THR A 134 8.77 12.85 -5.67
CA THR A 134 10.14 13.20 -6.06
C THR A 134 10.58 12.46 -7.32
N LEU A 135 10.31 11.16 -7.40
CA LEU A 135 10.70 10.32 -8.52
C LEU A 135 9.94 10.70 -9.80
N ALA A 136 8.65 11.02 -9.70
CA ALA A 136 7.87 11.50 -10.84
C ALA A 136 8.39 12.84 -11.38
N VAL A 137 8.79 13.76 -10.51
CA VAL A 137 9.29 15.08 -10.94
C VAL A 137 10.72 15.00 -11.50
N LYS A 138 11.57 14.14 -10.94
CA LYS A 138 13.01 14.11 -11.26
C LYS A 138 13.42 13.10 -12.33
N SER A 139 12.56 12.15 -12.69
CA SER A 139 12.87 11.09 -13.65
C SER A 139 11.71 10.88 -14.61
N GLU A 140 12.02 10.80 -15.91
CA GLU A 140 11.03 10.55 -16.94
C GLU A 140 10.51 9.10 -16.85
N LEU A 141 11.37 8.14 -16.53
CA LEU A 141 10.94 6.76 -16.27
C LEU A 141 10.05 6.70 -15.02
N GLY A 142 10.45 7.39 -13.96
CA GLY A 142 9.67 7.53 -12.73
C GLY A 142 8.28 8.11 -13.00
N ALA A 143 8.18 9.20 -13.76
CA ALA A 143 6.92 9.79 -14.19
C ALA A 143 6.05 8.78 -14.95
N LYS A 144 6.62 8.04 -15.91
CA LYS A 144 5.86 7.02 -16.67
C LYS A 144 5.33 5.90 -15.78
N LEU A 145 6.11 5.46 -14.79
CA LEU A 145 5.73 4.38 -13.88
C LEU A 145 4.67 4.83 -12.87
N VAL A 146 4.85 6.01 -12.26
CA VAL A 146 3.87 6.62 -11.37
C VAL A 146 2.54 6.87 -12.09
N PHE A 147 2.59 7.39 -13.32
CA PHE A 147 1.39 7.65 -14.11
C PHE A 147 0.57 6.37 -14.32
N LYS A 148 1.23 5.27 -14.70
CA LYS A 148 0.56 3.98 -14.93
C LYS A 148 -0.09 3.44 -13.66
N GLU A 149 0.59 3.55 -12.52
CA GLU A 149 0.08 3.07 -11.25
C GLU A 149 -1.12 3.91 -10.77
N LEU A 150 -1.04 5.24 -10.88
CA LEU A 150 -2.14 6.14 -10.57
C LEU A 150 -3.34 5.91 -11.49
N GLN A 151 -3.12 5.78 -12.79
CA GLN A 151 -4.17 5.51 -13.75
C GLN A 151 -4.90 4.20 -13.44
N ALA A 152 -4.16 3.13 -13.09
CA ALA A 152 -4.74 1.85 -12.72
C ALA A 152 -5.59 1.96 -11.45
N ARG A 153 -5.07 2.60 -10.40
CA ARG A 153 -5.74 2.72 -9.10
C ARG A 153 -6.93 3.66 -9.12
N LEU A 154 -6.80 4.83 -9.75
CA LEU A 154 -7.89 5.81 -9.79
C LEU A 154 -9.09 5.30 -10.59
N ARG A 155 -8.85 4.61 -11.71
CA ARG A 155 -9.93 4.00 -12.51
C ARG A 155 -10.55 2.77 -11.83
N ALA A 156 -9.76 1.95 -11.15
CA ALA A 156 -10.27 0.70 -10.57
C ALA A 156 -10.91 0.89 -9.18
N THR A 157 -10.27 1.64 -8.29
CA THR A 157 -10.63 1.71 -6.87
C THR A 157 -10.98 3.11 -6.39
N ARG A 158 -10.81 4.15 -7.22
CA ARG A 158 -10.97 5.57 -6.84
C ARG A 158 -10.28 5.91 -5.52
N ASP A 159 -9.07 5.37 -5.37
CA ASP A 159 -8.28 5.48 -4.14
C ASP A 159 -7.95 6.94 -3.80
N THR A 160 -8.40 7.38 -2.63
CA THR A 160 -8.17 8.74 -2.11
C THR A 160 -6.69 9.08 -1.94
N ALA A 161 -5.85 8.11 -1.58
CA ALA A 161 -4.41 8.33 -1.45
C ALA A 161 -3.77 8.63 -2.81
N SER A 162 -4.13 7.84 -3.82
CA SER A 162 -3.74 8.06 -5.21
C SER A 162 -4.23 9.42 -5.73
N ALA A 163 -5.44 9.85 -5.37
CA ALA A 163 -5.98 11.16 -5.76
C ALA A 163 -5.20 12.32 -5.13
N GLU A 164 -4.80 12.18 -3.86
CA GLU A 164 -3.97 13.18 -3.17
C GLU A 164 -2.57 13.28 -3.80
N ILE A 165 -1.96 12.14 -4.15
CA ILE A 165 -0.67 12.11 -4.86
C ILE A 165 -0.80 12.80 -6.23
N LEU A 166 -1.86 12.51 -6.97
CA LEU A 166 -2.14 13.13 -8.26
C LEU A 166 -2.29 14.66 -8.13
N GLY A 167 -3.06 15.13 -7.14
CA GLY A 167 -3.21 16.56 -6.86
C GLY A 167 -1.87 17.24 -6.59
N LYS A 168 -1.03 16.64 -5.74
CA LYS A 168 0.33 17.17 -5.45
C LYS A 168 1.22 17.22 -6.68
N LEU A 169 1.05 16.30 -7.64
CA LEU A 169 1.86 16.24 -8.85
C LEU A 169 1.43 17.29 -9.88
N ILE A 170 0.14 17.58 -10.00
CA ILE A 170 -0.38 18.58 -10.93
C ILE A 170 0.09 20.00 -10.58
N GLU A 171 0.35 20.26 -9.29
CA GLU A 171 0.95 21.51 -8.83
C GLU A 171 2.46 21.64 -9.16
N LYS A 172 3.08 20.61 -9.75
CA LYS A 172 4.51 20.61 -10.09
C LYS A 172 4.72 20.76 -11.59
N ASP A 173 5.79 21.44 -11.93
CA ASP A 173 6.26 21.53 -13.31
C ASP A 173 7.28 20.42 -13.59
N PHE A 174 6.94 19.53 -14.52
CA PHE A 174 7.78 18.41 -14.97
C PHE A 174 7.30 17.91 -16.35
N SER A 175 8.12 17.14 -17.03
CA SER A 175 7.94 16.79 -18.46
C SER A 175 6.63 16.08 -18.81
N MET A 176 5.94 15.47 -17.84
CA MET A 176 4.67 14.77 -18.04
C MET A 176 3.48 15.45 -17.36
N ALA A 177 3.62 16.65 -16.80
CA ALA A 177 2.58 17.32 -16.02
C ALA A 177 1.22 17.38 -16.74
N GLU A 178 1.22 17.70 -18.05
CA GLU A 178 -0.01 17.76 -18.87
C GLU A 178 -0.79 16.43 -18.87
N LYS A 179 -0.10 15.29 -18.97
CA LYS A 179 -0.76 13.97 -18.94
C LYS A 179 -1.40 13.67 -17.59
N TYR A 180 -0.79 14.13 -16.51
CA TYR A 180 -1.36 13.99 -15.17
C TYR A 180 -2.59 14.89 -15.00
N VAL A 181 -2.57 16.10 -15.57
CA VAL A 181 -3.76 16.98 -15.62
C VAL A 181 -4.89 16.30 -16.39
N GLU A 182 -4.60 15.73 -17.56
CA GLU A 182 -5.58 14.99 -18.36
C GLU A 182 -6.20 13.84 -17.55
N LEU A 183 -5.38 13.06 -16.84
CA LEU A 183 -5.87 11.99 -15.98
C LEU A 183 -6.78 12.51 -14.85
N ALA A 184 -6.46 13.65 -14.23
CA ALA A 184 -7.33 14.24 -13.22
C ALA A 184 -8.66 14.71 -13.80
N ILE A 185 -8.66 15.34 -14.98
CA ILE A 185 -9.88 15.75 -15.68
C ILE A 185 -10.74 14.52 -16.00
N GLU A 186 -10.14 13.44 -16.48
CA GLU A 186 -10.84 12.20 -16.77
C GLU A 186 -11.50 11.61 -15.52
N VAL A 187 -10.73 11.45 -14.44
CA VAL A 187 -11.20 10.84 -13.18
C VAL A 187 -12.32 11.68 -12.53
N LEU A 188 -12.23 13.00 -12.59
CA LEU A 188 -13.28 13.91 -12.07
C LEU A 188 -14.48 14.03 -13.02
N GLY A 189 -14.27 13.91 -14.33
CA GLY A 189 -15.31 14.02 -15.36
C GLY A 189 -16.27 12.82 -15.40
N GLU A 190 -15.85 11.66 -14.88
CA GLU A 190 -16.66 10.44 -14.75
C GLU A 190 -17.62 10.45 -13.53
N GLU A 191 -17.80 11.58 -12.83
CA GLU A 191 -18.78 11.76 -11.74
C GLU A 191 -20.24 11.91 -12.21
N LYS A 192 -20.70 11.11 -13.20
CA LYS A 192 -22.11 11.07 -13.62
C LYS A 192 -22.82 9.77 -13.25
#